data_AF-A0A6J7GT44-F1
#
_entry.id   AF-A0A6J7GT44-F1
#
_cell.length_a   1.000
_cell.length_b   1.000
_cell.length_c   1.000
_cell.angle_alpha   90.00
_cell.angle_beta   90.00
_cell.angle_gamma   90.00
#
_symmetry.space_group_name_H-M   'P 1'
#
loop_
_entity.id
_entity.type
_entity.pdbx_description
1 polymer ?
#
loop_
_entity_poly.entity_id
_entity_poly.type
_entity_poly.pdbx_seq_one_letter_code
_entity_poly.pdbx_strand_id
1 'polypeptide(L)'
;MPEDPKPDTNADQPAGGASAAKRTPGKGAGGRQATPAGKGLGAAGKGAGNRPGGKGGRTRPQQAVVAKPKPWGLIAAAVAVVVFAGAVIGYAVYAVDKSREDDITAADQIQGVQAFDYAAGQQHVTENVTYTENPPVGGPHDPYWADCTGTVYDIDIRHENAVHALEHGAVWITYDPDVVSDDDIAALADVVQGNSGLMLSPYAGLASASDLGTPISLESWNHRLGVDSADDPRIQQYVDFFTYGTDADGTSLYPEVGASCQNPDFAANPLPADASSEPIGDSDAPTTDSAAPSTDGAVPTTDAAQPSAEPTATTTN
;
A
#
# COMPACT_ATOMS: atom_id res chain seq x y z
N MET A 1 49.61 -1.27 -18.54
CA MET A 1 49.11 -2.32 -19.45
C MET A 1 47.74 -2.70 -18.94
N PRO A 2 46.68 -2.02 -19.39
CA PRO A 2 45.30 -2.42 -19.12
C PRO A 2 44.83 -3.37 -20.24
N GLU A 3 43.98 -4.34 -19.91
CA GLU A 3 43.17 -5.04 -20.90
C GLU A 3 41.71 -4.90 -20.51
N ASP A 4 41.01 -4.06 -21.28
CA ASP A 4 39.55 -4.02 -21.40
C ASP A 4 39.01 -5.36 -21.92
N PRO A 5 37.72 -5.63 -21.68
CA PRO A 5 36.87 -6.02 -22.81
C PRO A 5 35.68 -5.08 -22.99
N LYS A 6 35.46 -4.82 -24.28
CA LYS A 6 34.45 -3.98 -24.92
C LYS A 6 33.00 -4.50 -24.79
N PRO A 7 32.02 -3.64 -25.13
CA PRO A 7 30.59 -3.89 -24.96
C PRO A 7 29.96 -4.58 -26.18
N ASP A 8 28.95 -5.41 -25.94
CA ASP A 8 28.07 -5.89 -26.98
C ASP A 8 26.88 -4.94 -27.14
N THR A 9 26.96 -4.16 -28.21
CA THR A 9 25.86 -3.40 -28.80
C THR A 9 24.96 -4.33 -29.60
N ASN A 10 23.65 -4.27 -29.37
CA ASN A 10 22.66 -4.48 -30.42
C ASN A 10 21.48 -3.54 -30.21
N ALA A 11 21.39 -2.55 -31.07
CA ALA A 11 20.20 -1.77 -31.35
C ALA A 11 19.63 -2.29 -32.68
N ASP A 12 18.34 -2.61 -32.73
CA ASP A 12 17.45 -2.02 -33.74
C ASP A 12 15.96 -2.21 -33.39
N GLN A 13 15.18 -1.19 -33.77
CA GLN A 13 13.82 -0.79 -33.39
C GLN A 13 12.68 -1.57 -34.12
N PRO A 14 11.43 -1.03 -34.29
CA PRO A 14 10.35 -0.77 -33.33
C PRO A 14 8.97 -1.37 -33.77
N ALA A 15 8.03 -1.51 -32.85
CA ALA A 15 6.56 -1.45 -33.06
C ALA A 15 5.90 -1.60 -31.67
N GLY A 16 5.07 -0.70 -31.16
CA GLY A 16 3.82 -0.21 -31.74
C GLY A 16 2.66 -0.74 -30.88
N GLY A 17 1.80 0.13 -30.36
CA GLY A 17 0.49 -0.25 -29.84
C GLY A 17 0.24 0.03 -28.35
N ALA A 18 -0.10 1.28 -28.04
CA ALA A 18 -0.90 1.59 -26.87
C ALA A 18 -2.28 0.92 -27.01
N SER A 19 -2.77 0.25 -25.96
CA SER A 19 -4.18 -0.13 -25.84
C SER A 19 -4.62 -0.02 -24.40
N ALA A 20 -5.24 1.12 -24.11
CA ALA A 20 -6.03 1.36 -22.92
C ALA A 20 -7.31 0.49 -22.96
N ALA A 21 -7.43 -0.42 -22.00
CA ALA A 21 -8.63 -1.22 -21.80
C ALA A 21 -9.73 -0.40 -21.10
N LYS A 22 -10.78 -0.06 -21.85
CA LYS A 22 -12.01 0.56 -21.33
C LYS A 22 -12.89 -0.50 -20.67
N ARG A 23 -13.09 -0.39 -19.36
CA ARG A 23 -14.12 -1.13 -18.61
C ARG A 23 -15.52 -0.60 -18.96
N THR A 24 -16.45 -1.51 -19.24
CA THR A 24 -17.90 -1.24 -19.32
C THR A 24 -18.61 -2.02 -18.21
N PRO A 25 -19.65 -1.46 -17.55
CA PRO A 25 -20.44 -2.20 -16.58
C PRO A 25 -21.66 -2.84 -17.24
N GLY A 26 -21.71 -4.18 -17.22
CA GLY A 26 -22.88 -4.97 -17.57
C GLY A 26 -23.77 -5.21 -16.36
N LYS A 27 -24.99 -4.67 -16.36
CA LYS A 27 -26.08 -5.06 -15.46
C LYS A 27 -26.97 -6.07 -16.17
N GLY A 28 -26.93 -7.32 -15.71
CA GLY A 28 -27.93 -8.33 -16.03
C GLY A 28 -29.14 -8.20 -15.10
N ALA A 29 -30.35 -8.23 -15.67
CA ALA A 29 -31.57 -8.56 -14.96
C ALA A 29 -32.42 -9.43 -15.88
N GLY A 30 -32.53 -10.71 -15.51
CA GLY A 30 -33.28 -11.71 -16.25
C GLY A 30 -34.75 -11.80 -15.84
N GLY A 31 -35.56 -12.26 -16.79
CA GLY A 31 -36.72 -13.12 -16.55
C GLY A 31 -38.02 -12.45 -16.15
N ARG A 32 -39.01 -12.48 -17.05
CA ARG A 32 -40.08 -13.51 -17.05
C ARG A 32 -41.06 -13.29 -18.20
N GLN A 33 -41.47 -14.41 -18.78
CA GLN A 33 -42.40 -14.55 -19.89
C GLN A 33 -43.85 -14.25 -19.47
N ALA A 34 -44.66 -13.80 -20.43
CA ALA A 34 -46.05 -14.22 -20.58
C ALA A 34 -46.46 -14.14 -22.07
N THR A 35 -46.92 -15.28 -22.57
CA THR A 35 -47.46 -15.65 -23.90
C THR A 35 -48.93 -15.19 -24.07
N PRO A 36 -49.71 -15.61 -25.11
CA PRO A 36 -49.44 -15.89 -26.53
C PRO A 36 -50.51 -15.28 -27.49
N ALA A 37 -50.38 -15.66 -28.78
CA ALA A 37 -51.45 -15.89 -29.76
C ALA A 37 -51.98 -14.67 -30.55
N GLY A 38 -52.13 -14.72 -31.87
CA GLY A 38 -51.93 -15.83 -32.80
C GLY A 38 -52.38 -15.45 -34.21
N LYS A 39 -52.32 -16.45 -35.10
CA LYS A 39 -52.81 -16.49 -36.50
C LYS A 39 -52.03 -15.56 -37.45
N GLY A 40 -51.32 -16.03 -38.46
CA GLY A 40 -51.42 -17.28 -39.21
C GLY A 40 -51.58 -16.94 -40.69
N LEU A 41 -50.76 -17.58 -41.54
CA LEU A 41 -50.98 -17.84 -42.98
C LEU A 41 -50.98 -16.57 -43.89
N GLY A 42 -50.37 -16.52 -45.08
CA GLY A 42 -49.61 -17.44 -45.90
C GLY A 42 -48.86 -16.58 -46.94
N ALA A 43 -47.67 -17.01 -47.34
CA ALA A 43 -47.41 -17.60 -48.65
C ALA A 43 -47.50 -16.65 -49.86
N ALA A 44 -46.30 -16.38 -50.41
CA ALA A 44 -45.92 -16.40 -51.82
C ALA A 44 -46.47 -15.36 -52.82
N GLY A 45 -45.57 -14.90 -53.68
CA GLY A 45 -45.95 -14.47 -55.04
C GLY A 45 -45.10 -13.37 -55.64
N LYS A 46 -44.03 -13.75 -56.33
CA LYS A 46 -43.34 -12.93 -57.35
C LYS A 46 -44.33 -12.49 -58.43
N GLY A 47 -44.12 -11.32 -59.02
CA GLY A 47 -44.78 -10.93 -60.26
C GLY A 47 -44.40 -9.54 -60.75
N ALA A 48 -43.34 -9.45 -61.54
CA ALA A 48 -43.10 -8.32 -62.43
C ALA A 48 -44.13 -8.33 -63.57
N GLY A 49 -44.69 -7.17 -63.91
CA GLY A 49 -45.67 -7.05 -64.99
C GLY A 49 -45.94 -5.60 -65.36
N ASN A 50 -45.23 -5.15 -66.40
CA ASN A 50 -45.37 -3.86 -67.08
C ASN A 50 -46.73 -3.76 -67.82
N ARG A 51 -47.39 -2.60 -67.80
CA ARG A 51 -48.25 -2.11 -68.91
C ARG A 51 -48.64 -0.62 -68.77
N PRO A 52 -48.85 0.12 -69.89
CA PRO A 52 -48.89 1.57 -69.92
C PRO A 52 -50.31 2.16 -70.08
N GLY A 53 -50.44 3.46 -69.78
CA GLY A 53 -51.41 4.37 -70.42
C GLY A 53 -52.75 4.56 -69.70
N GLY A 54 -52.99 5.78 -69.21
CA GLY A 54 -54.30 6.22 -68.74
C GLY A 54 -54.31 7.67 -68.25
N LYS A 55 -54.56 8.61 -69.16
CA LYS A 55 -54.88 10.01 -68.83
C LYS A 55 -56.20 10.05 -68.06
N GLY A 56 -56.18 10.62 -66.85
CA GLY A 56 -57.38 10.91 -66.07
C GLY A 56 -57.05 11.85 -64.92
N GLY A 57 -57.26 13.15 -65.15
CA GLY A 57 -56.98 14.20 -64.18
C GLY A 57 -57.81 14.05 -62.91
N ARG A 58 -57.12 13.97 -61.77
CA ARG A 58 -57.59 14.49 -60.48
C ARG A 58 -56.48 15.35 -59.93
N THR A 59 -56.71 16.64 -59.83
CA THR A 59 -55.90 17.57 -59.06
C THR A 59 -55.91 17.12 -57.61
N ARG A 60 -54.88 16.36 -57.22
CA ARG A 60 -54.57 16.07 -55.82
C ARG A 60 -54.18 17.41 -55.18
N PRO A 61 -54.83 17.85 -54.08
CA PRO A 61 -54.38 19.06 -53.39
C PRO A 61 -52.92 18.82 -53.01
N GLN A 62 -52.04 19.76 -53.39
CA GLN A 62 -50.66 19.78 -52.93
C GLN A 62 -50.74 19.81 -51.41
N GLN A 63 -50.51 18.68 -50.74
CA GLN A 63 -50.29 18.67 -49.31
C GLN A 63 -49.04 19.53 -49.14
N ALA A 64 -49.22 20.76 -48.66
CA ALA A 64 -48.11 21.60 -48.26
C ALA A 64 -47.32 20.77 -47.24
N VAL A 65 -46.14 20.30 -47.64
CA VAL A 65 -45.23 19.63 -46.73
C VAL A 65 -44.79 20.73 -45.79
N VAL A 66 -45.48 20.84 -44.65
CA VAL A 66 -45.09 21.77 -43.59
C VAL A 66 -43.70 21.32 -43.15
N ALA A 67 -42.68 22.05 -43.57
CA ALA A 67 -41.31 21.79 -43.16
C ALA A 67 -41.29 21.86 -41.62
N LYS A 68 -40.91 20.75 -40.97
CA LYS A 68 -40.77 20.74 -39.51
C LYS A 68 -39.72 21.79 -39.13
N PRO A 69 -40.04 22.75 -38.24
CA PRO A 69 -39.07 23.77 -37.85
C PRO A 69 -37.87 23.08 -37.20
N LYS A 70 -36.65 23.45 -37.61
CA LYS A 70 -35.42 22.95 -37.00
C LYS A 70 -35.42 23.33 -35.51
N PRO A 71 -35.14 22.40 -34.58
CA PRO A 71 -35.21 22.65 -33.14
C PRO A 71 -33.96 23.38 -32.65
N TRP A 72 -33.74 24.61 -33.13
CA TRP A 72 -32.58 25.43 -32.78
C TRP A 72 -32.40 25.60 -31.27
N GLY A 73 -33.49 25.63 -30.50
CA GLY A 73 -33.42 25.66 -29.03
C GLY A 73 -32.81 24.41 -28.41
N LEU A 74 -33.12 23.22 -28.93
CA LEU A 74 -32.50 21.96 -28.45
C LEU A 74 -31.03 21.88 -28.85
N ILE A 75 -30.68 22.35 -30.04
CA ILE A 75 -29.28 22.39 -30.50
C ILE A 75 -28.48 23.35 -29.61
N ALA A 76 -29.00 24.56 -29.34
CA ALA A 76 -28.35 25.52 -28.46
C ALA A 76 -28.20 24.99 -27.04
N ALA A 77 -29.23 24.33 -26.49
CA ALA A 77 -29.17 23.70 -25.17
C ALA A 77 -28.11 22.57 -25.14
N ALA A 78 -28.07 21.71 -26.16
CA ALA A 78 -27.07 20.65 -26.25
C ALA A 78 -25.63 21.20 -26.33
N VAL A 79 -25.41 22.26 -27.11
CA VAL A 79 -24.11 22.94 -27.19
C VAL A 79 -23.73 23.54 -25.85
N ALA A 80 -24.65 24.20 -25.15
CA ALA A 80 -24.40 24.77 -23.83
C ALA A 80 -23.99 23.69 -22.82
N VAL A 81 -24.64 22.53 -22.83
CA VAL A 81 -24.29 21.39 -21.97
C VAL A 81 -22.89 20.86 -22.29
N VAL A 82 -22.54 20.72 -23.57
CA VAL A 82 -21.20 20.24 -23.98
C VAL A 82 -20.11 21.23 -23.56
N VAL A 83 -20.33 22.53 -23.75
CA VAL A 83 -19.38 23.57 -23.32
C VAL A 83 -19.22 23.57 -21.80
N PHE A 84 -20.33 23.47 -21.06
CA PHE A 84 -20.29 23.39 -19.60
C PHE A 84 -19.56 22.13 -19.13
N ALA A 85 -19.85 20.96 -19.70
CA ALA A 85 -19.14 19.72 -19.39
C ALA A 85 -17.63 19.83 -19.70
N GLY A 86 -17.27 20.41 -20.85
CA GLY A 86 -15.87 20.66 -21.21
C GLY A 86 -15.17 21.61 -20.23
N ALA A 87 -15.85 22.67 -19.77
CA ALA A 87 -15.31 23.59 -18.79
C ALA A 87 -15.13 22.94 -17.41
N VAL A 88 -16.09 22.12 -16.97
CA VAL A 88 -15.99 21.38 -15.69
C VAL A 88 -14.85 20.37 -15.74
N ILE A 89 -14.74 19.58 -16.81
CA ILE A 89 -13.65 18.60 -16.97
C ILE A 89 -12.32 19.32 -17.09
N GLY A 90 -12.23 20.39 -17.89
CA GLY A 90 -11.02 21.18 -18.05
C GLY A 90 -10.55 21.82 -16.74
N TYR A 91 -11.47 22.36 -15.94
CA TYR A 91 -11.16 22.88 -14.61
C TYR A 91 -10.71 21.78 -13.66
N ALA A 92 -11.35 20.60 -13.66
CA ALA A 92 -10.94 19.48 -12.84
C ALA A 92 -9.52 18.99 -13.19
N VAL A 93 -9.19 18.88 -14.48
CA VAL A 93 -7.83 18.53 -14.94
C VAL A 93 -6.83 19.60 -14.52
N TYR A 94 -7.15 20.88 -14.72
CA TYR A 94 -6.29 21.99 -14.30
C TYR A 94 -6.06 22.01 -12.79
N ALA A 95 -7.09 21.78 -11.99
CA ALA A 95 -6.98 21.74 -10.54
C ALA A 95 -6.11 20.58 -10.06
N VAL A 96 -6.17 19.41 -10.73
CA VAL A 96 -5.30 18.25 -10.45
C VAL A 96 -3.87 18.52 -10.90
N ASP A 97 -3.65 19.07 -12.08
CA ASP A 97 -2.30 19.36 -12.57
C ASP A 97 -1.59 20.37 -11.66
N LYS A 98 -2.33 21.40 -11.24
CA LYS A 98 -1.84 22.44 -10.34
C LYS A 98 -1.69 21.96 -8.89
N SER A 99 -2.33 20.86 -8.49
CA SER A 99 -2.06 20.23 -7.19
C SER A 99 -0.82 19.33 -7.23
N ARG A 100 -0.48 18.79 -8.41
CA ARG A 100 0.69 17.91 -8.60
C ARG A 100 2.01 18.65 -8.77
N GLU A 101 1.99 19.96 -8.97
CA GLU A 101 3.21 20.79 -9.05
C GLU A 101 3.97 20.81 -7.71
N ASP A 102 3.28 20.57 -6.60
CA ASP A 102 3.84 20.56 -5.25
C ASP A 102 4.01 19.12 -4.69
N ASP A 103 3.78 18.09 -5.51
CA ASP A 103 3.91 16.68 -5.07
C ASP A 103 5.38 16.37 -4.71
N ILE A 104 5.58 15.76 -3.54
CA ILE A 104 6.86 15.15 -3.18
C ILE A 104 7.01 13.85 -3.98
N THR A 105 8.02 13.81 -4.84
CA THR A 105 8.37 12.67 -5.69
C THR A 105 9.67 12.00 -5.28
N ALA A 106 10.45 12.61 -4.39
CA ALA A 106 11.71 12.08 -3.89
C ALA A 106 11.93 12.49 -2.43
N ALA A 107 12.60 11.62 -1.66
CA ALA A 107 12.90 11.85 -0.24
C ALA A 107 13.66 13.15 0.01
N ASP A 108 14.59 13.52 -0.89
CA ASP A 108 15.46 14.69 -0.76
C ASP A 108 14.74 16.03 -0.94
N GLN A 109 13.49 16.03 -1.41
CA GLN A 109 12.63 17.20 -1.48
C GLN A 109 12.06 17.58 -0.11
N ILE A 110 12.03 16.64 0.84
CA ILE A 110 11.66 16.91 2.23
C ILE A 110 12.93 17.32 2.99
N GLN A 111 13.03 18.60 3.34
CA GLN A 111 14.23 19.12 3.98
C GLN A 111 14.53 18.42 5.32
N GLY A 112 15.75 17.89 5.45
CA GLY A 112 16.24 17.29 6.69
C GLY A 112 16.01 15.78 6.80
N VAL A 113 15.38 15.15 5.80
CA VAL A 113 15.33 13.68 5.73
C VAL A 113 16.74 13.13 5.63
N GLN A 114 17.01 12.15 6.49
CA GLN A 114 18.21 11.33 6.50
C GLN A 114 17.90 10.01 5.82
N ALA A 115 18.87 9.48 5.07
CA ALA A 115 18.77 8.19 4.38
C ALA A 115 19.89 7.25 4.84
N PHE A 116 19.57 5.96 4.91
CA PHE A 116 20.42 4.89 5.43
C PHE A 116 20.41 3.69 4.46
N ASP A 117 21.28 2.71 4.71
CA ASP A 117 21.48 1.55 3.83
C ASP A 117 21.47 0.23 4.62
N TYR A 118 20.30 -0.12 5.13
CA TYR A 118 20.00 -1.46 5.63
C TYR A 118 19.55 -2.36 4.48
N ALA A 119 20.10 -3.58 4.46
CA ALA A 119 19.68 -4.64 3.54
C ALA A 119 18.19 -4.97 3.71
N ALA A 120 17.56 -5.57 2.69
CA ALA A 120 16.18 -6.04 2.77
C ALA A 120 15.93 -6.88 4.05
N GLY A 121 14.81 -6.62 4.74
CA GLY A 121 14.60 -6.86 6.16
C GLY A 121 14.42 -8.32 6.64
N GLN A 122 14.91 -9.31 5.91
CA GLN A 122 14.75 -10.73 6.26
C GLN A 122 15.59 -11.22 7.46
N GLN A 123 16.01 -10.33 8.36
CA GLN A 123 16.86 -10.62 9.52
C GLN A 123 16.03 -10.70 10.82
N HIS A 124 15.04 -11.60 10.84
CA HIS A 124 14.24 -11.85 12.04
C HIS A 124 15.07 -12.42 13.19
N VAL A 125 15.01 -11.78 14.36
CA VAL A 125 15.69 -12.14 15.62
C VAL A 125 14.72 -12.01 16.78
N THR A 126 14.96 -12.69 17.90
CA THR A 126 14.07 -12.58 19.09
C THR A 126 14.78 -11.92 20.27
N GLU A 127 16.10 -11.79 20.17
CA GLU A 127 16.96 -11.09 21.10
C GLU A 127 16.78 -9.57 20.98
N ASN A 128 17.13 -8.84 22.04
CA ASN A 128 17.21 -7.38 21.97
C ASN A 128 18.38 -6.95 21.06
N VAL A 129 18.10 -6.01 20.18
CA VAL A 129 19.02 -5.45 19.20
C VAL A 129 19.50 -4.09 19.69
N THR A 130 20.82 -3.88 19.64
CA THR A 130 21.39 -2.55 19.80
C THR A 130 21.51 -1.91 18.42
N TYR A 131 20.65 -0.93 18.13
CA TYR A 131 20.67 -0.19 16.88
C TYR A 131 21.70 0.93 16.88
N THR A 132 22.14 1.31 15.69
CA THR A 132 23.05 2.45 15.50
C THR A 132 22.29 3.76 15.62
N GLU A 133 21.16 3.85 14.91
CA GLU A 133 20.24 4.98 14.96
C GLU A 133 19.25 4.83 16.12
N ASN A 134 18.89 5.97 16.70
CA ASN A 134 17.94 6.05 17.79
C ASN A 134 16.95 7.20 17.49
N PRO A 135 15.67 6.94 17.18
CA PRO A 135 15.04 5.63 16.99
C PRO A 135 15.56 4.88 15.75
N PRO A 136 15.42 3.55 15.68
CA PRO A 136 15.92 2.74 14.56
C PRO A 136 15.10 2.88 13.28
N VAL A 137 15.79 2.72 12.16
CA VAL A 137 15.25 2.92 10.79
C VAL A 137 15.31 1.65 9.92
N GLY A 138 15.70 0.51 10.50
CA GLY A 138 15.91 -0.74 9.79
C GLY A 138 16.87 -1.68 10.52
N GLY A 139 17.14 -2.83 9.91
CA GLY A 139 18.07 -3.85 10.42
C GLY A 139 17.37 -5.07 11.02
N PRO A 140 18.09 -5.90 11.81
CA PRO A 140 17.51 -7.05 12.49
C PRO A 140 16.34 -6.65 13.38
N HIS A 141 15.28 -7.44 13.39
CA HIS A 141 14.04 -7.08 14.08
C HIS A 141 13.20 -8.31 14.43
N ASP A 142 12.10 -8.13 15.15
CA ASP A 142 11.34 -9.22 15.75
C ASP A 142 10.41 -9.87 14.71
N PRO A 143 10.23 -11.20 14.64
CA PRO A 143 9.33 -11.81 13.67
C PRO A 143 7.83 -11.50 13.91
N TYR A 144 7.47 -10.85 15.01
CA TYR A 144 6.14 -10.30 15.26
C TYR A 144 6.18 -8.78 15.04
N TRP A 145 5.33 -8.22 14.18
CA TRP A 145 5.31 -6.77 13.94
C TRP A 145 4.39 -6.02 14.91
N ALA A 146 4.72 -4.76 15.18
CA ALA A 146 3.81 -3.84 15.85
C ALA A 146 2.63 -3.48 14.93
N ASP A 147 1.42 -3.33 15.47
CA ASP A 147 0.29 -2.87 14.66
C ASP A 147 0.55 -1.44 14.14
N CYS A 148 0.41 -1.28 12.83
CA CYS A 148 0.55 0.00 12.13
C CYS A 148 -0.73 0.40 11.41
N THR A 149 -1.91 0.05 11.93
CA THR A 149 -3.21 0.38 11.30
C THR A 149 -3.76 1.76 11.70
N GLY A 150 -2.86 2.68 12.09
CA GLY A 150 -3.21 3.95 12.70
C GLY A 150 -3.28 3.86 14.23
N THR A 151 -2.36 3.09 14.82
CA THR A 151 -2.35 2.79 16.26
C THR A 151 -1.54 3.81 17.04
N VAL A 152 -2.13 4.33 18.12
CA VAL A 152 -1.49 5.22 19.08
C VAL A 152 -1.20 4.44 20.35
N TYR A 153 0.08 4.20 20.62
CA TYR A 153 0.57 3.52 21.80
C TYR A 153 0.84 4.51 22.93
N ASP A 154 0.51 4.12 24.15
CA ASP A 154 0.74 4.89 25.38
C ASP A 154 2.06 4.50 26.10
N ILE A 155 2.83 3.58 25.52
CA ILE A 155 4.13 3.14 26.02
C ILE A 155 5.19 3.23 24.92
N ASP A 156 6.46 3.33 25.34
CA ASP A 156 7.60 3.12 24.45
C ASP A 156 7.63 1.64 24.09
N ILE A 157 7.18 1.34 22.86
CA ILE A 157 7.04 -0.04 22.39
C ILE A 157 8.39 -0.65 22.11
N ARG A 158 8.46 -1.98 22.11
CA ARG A 158 9.64 -2.72 21.71
C ARG A 158 10.07 -2.35 20.29
N HIS A 159 11.31 -1.87 20.16
CA HIS A 159 11.83 -1.28 18.93
C HIS A 159 11.95 -2.31 17.81
N GLU A 160 12.26 -3.57 18.12
CA GLU A 160 12.33 -4.63 17.11
C GLU A 160 10.94 -4.92 16.49
N ASN A 161 9.84 -4.82 17.25
CA ASN A 161 8.50 -4.96 16.67
C ASN A 161 8.14 -3.74 15.81
N ALA A 162 8.59 -2.54 16.22
CA ALA A 162 8.39 -1.32 15.45
C ALA A 162 9.16 -1.35 14.12
N VAL A 163 10.42 -1.82 14.11
CA VAL A 163 11.25 -1.95 12.91
C VAL A 163 10.63 -2.93 11.91
N HIS A 164 10.01 -4.02 12.36
CA HIS A 164 9.27 -4.91 11.48
C HIS A 164 8.10 -4.17 10.79
N ALA A 165 7.34 -3.36 11.52
CA ALA A 165 6.30 -2.54 10.89
C ALA A 165 6.88 -1.59 9.80
N LEU A 166 8.10 -1.06 10.00
CA LEU A 166 8.80 -0.29 8.96
C LEU A 166 9.13 -1.15 7.73
N GLU A 167 9.49 -2.43 7.91
CA GLU A 167 9.70 -3.36 6.80
C GLU A 167 8.43 -3.51 5.95
N HIS A 168 7.25 -3.44 6.58
CA HIS A 168 5.93 -3.50 5.94
C HIS A 168 5.49 -2.17 5.32
N GLY A 169 6.35 -1.15 5.36
CA GLY A 169 6.09 0.17 4.76
C GLY A 169 5.35 1.13 5.69
N ALA A 170 5.41 0.90 7.00
CA ALA A 170 4.88 1.83 7.97
C ALA A 170 5.80 3.06 8.16
N VAL A 171 5.20 4.13 8.66
CA VAL A 171 5.87 5.23 9.32
C VAL A 171 5.57 5.15 10.81
N TRP A 172 6.64 5.09 11.60
CA TRP A 172 6.58 5.26 13.04
C TRP A 172 6.80 6.73 13.37
N ILE A 173 5.91 7.31 14.15
CA ILE A 173 6.10 8.64 14.72
C ILE A 173 6.44 8.45 16.20
N THR A 174 7.54 9.06 16.63
CA THR A 174 8.00 9.03 18.01
C THR A 174 8.09 10.43 18.58
N TYR A 175 7.86 10.57 19.89
CA TYR A 175 7.96 11.83 20.58
C TYR A 175 8.60 11.67 21.97
N ASP A 176 9.28 12.70 22.44
CA ASP A 176 9.77 12.77 23.81
C ASP A 176 8.62 13.17 24.76
N PRO A 177 8.11 12.26 25.61
CA PRO A 177 6.96 12.56 26.47
C PRO A 177 7.28 13.59 27.57
N ASP A 178 8.56 13.86 27.85
CA ASP A 178 8.98 14.84 28.85
C ASP A 178 9.14 16.26 28.25
N VAL A 179 9.08 16.38 26.92
CA VAL A 179 9.33 17.65 26.20
C VAL A 179 8.12 18.10 25.38
N VAL A 180 7.46 17.18 24.69
CA VAL A 180 6.32 17.49 23.81
C VAL A 180 5.06 17.71 24.67
N SER A 181 4.26 18.71 24.32
CA SER A 181 3.05 19.04 25.08
C SER A 181 1.90 18.07 24.80
N ASP A 182 0.95 17.92 25.73
CA ASP A 182 -0.24 17.08 25.52
C ASP A 182 -1.04 17.48 24.26
N ASP A 183 -1.11 18.78 23.96
CA ASP A 183 -1.80 19.29 22.76
C ASP A 183 -1.06 18.88 21.47
N ASP A 184 0.27 18.94 21.47
CA ASP A 184 1.10 18.48 20.34
C ASP A 184 1.02 16.96 20.17
N ILE A 185 1.01 16.18 21.28
CA ILE A 185 0.81 14.73 21.25
C ILE A 185 -0.56 14.40 20.64
N ALA A 186 -1.60 15.14 21.02
CA ALA A 186 -2.94 14.97 20.43
C ALA A 186 -2.95 15.30 18.93
N ALA A 187 -2.23 16.34 18.49
CA ALA A 187 -2.09 16.66 17.07
C ALA A 187 -1.38 15.55 16.28
N LEU A 188 -0.30 14.97 16.83
CA LEU A 188 0.37 13.81 16.24
C LEU A 188 -0.55 12.58 16.20
N ALA A 189 -1.34 12.36 17.25
CA ALA A 189 -2.31 11.26 17.32
C ALA A 189 -3.39 11.41 16.24
N ASP A 190 -3.86 12.64 15.96
CA ASP A 190 -4.82 12.91 14.89
C ASP A 190 -4.26 12.61 13.48
N VAL A 191 -2.94 12.75 13.28
CA VAL A 191 -2.27 12.32 12.03
C VAL A 191 -2.31 10.80 11.89
N VAL A 192 -2.13 10.07 12.98
CA VAL A 192 -2.00 8.61 12.95
C VAL A 192 -3.35 7.89 12.97
N GLN A 193 -4.31 8.36 13.76
CA GLN A 193 -5.49 7.57 14.13
C GLN A 193 -6.32 7.15 12.91
N GLY A 194 -6.42 5.82 12.70
CA GLY A 194 -7.20 5.21 11.62
C GLY A 194 -6.56 5.30 10.23
N ASN A 195 -5.33 5.79 10.12
CA ASN A 195 -4.55 5.80 8.90
C ASN A 195 -3.61 4.59 8.86
N SER A 196 -3.94 3.61 8.01
CA SER A 196 -3.11 2.41 7.82
C SER A 196 -1.72 2.78 7.32
N GLY A 197 -0.71 2.11 7.87
CA GLY A 197 0.70 2.40 7.63
C GLY A 197 1.27 3.42 8.61
N LEU A 198 0.50 3.93 9.58
CA LEU A 198 0.98 4.85 10.60
C LEU A 198 0.89 4.25 12.01
N MET A 199 1.85 4.61 12.85
CA MET A 199 1.79 4.37 14.28
C MET A 199 2.49 5.49 15.07
N LEU A 200 2.06 5.71 16.31
CA LEU A 200 2.61 6.72 17.21
C LEU A 200 2.96 6.07 18.55
N SER A 201 4.13 6.37 19.12
CA SER A 201 4.45 6.01 20.50
C SER A 201 5.35 7.05 21.17
N PRO A 202 5.34 7.17 22.51
CA PRO A 202 6.41 7.88 23.20
C PRO A 202 7.75 7.15 22.96
N TYR A 203 8.83 7.90 23.06
CA TYR A 203 10.21 7.41 23.03
C TYR A 203 10.99 8.16 24.10
N ALA A 204 11.28 7.48 25.21
CA ALA A 204 11.76 8.15 26.40
C ALA A 204 13.16 8.76 26.18
N GLY A 205 13.29 10.06 26.44
CA GLY A 205 14.55 10.78 26.29
C GLY A 205 14.95 11.05 24.84
N LEU A 206 14.04 10.90 23.86
CA LEU A 206 14.28 11.18 22.44
C LEU A 206 15.01 12.51 22.23
N ALA A 207 14.62 13.61 22.86
CA ALA A 207 15.24 14.92 22.64
C ALA A 207 16.69 15.01 23.16
N SER A 208 17.07 14.15 24.10
CA SER A 208 18.36 14.23 24.81
C SER A 208 19.33 13.07 24.52
N ALA A 209 18.79 11.91 24.15
CA ALA A 209 19.51 10.65 23.98
C ALA A 209 19.56 10.18 22.52
N SER A 210 18.69 10.69 21.64
CA SER A 210 18.81 10.43 20.21
C SER A 210 20.00 11.16 19.60
N ASP A 211 20.42 10.69 18.43
CA ASP A 211 21.39 11.36 17.58
C ASP A 211 20.78 12.52 16.77
N LEU A 212 19.46 12.76 16.88
CA LEU A 212 18.75 13.87 16.24
C LEU A 212 18.73 15.15 17.07
N GLY A 213 18.61 15.02 18.40
CA GLY A 213 18.45 16.17 19.30
C GLY A 213 17.14 16.94 19.11
N THR A 214 16.12 16.29 18.54
CA THR A 214 14.77 16.83 18.31
C THR A 214 13.74 16.08 19.15
N PRO A 215 12.66 16.75 19.61
CA PRO A 215 11.65 16.13 20.47
C PRO A 215 10.63 15.25 19.72
N ILE A 216 10.59 15.31 18.39
CA ILE A 216 9.72 14.49 17.54
C ILE A 216 10.55 13.90 16.41
N SER A 217 10.33 12.63 16.09
CA SER A 217 10.98 11.94 14.97
C SER A 217 9.98 11.07 14.21
N LEU A 218 10.25 10.88 12.92
CA LEU A 218 9.48 10.03 12.02
C LEU A 218 10.44 9.06 11.35
N GLU A 219 10.16 7.76 11.46
CA GLU A 219 10.97 6.68 10.91
C GLU A 219 10.19 5.90 9.86
N SER A 220 10.84 5.60 8.75
CA SER A 220 10.44 4.57 7.80
C SER A 220 11.65 3.73 7.45
N TRP A 221 11.48 2.61 6.75
CA TRP A 221 12.65 1.81 6.37
C TRP A 221 13.69 2.66 5.62
N ASN A 222 14.93 2.62 6.10
CA ASN A 222 16.07 3.40 5.62
C ASN A 222 15.93 4.93 5.63
N HIS A 223 14.92 5.51 6.30
CA HIS A 223 14.74 6.96 6.31
C HIS A 223 14.28 7.47 7.66
N ARG A 224 14.64 8.72 7.97
CA ARG A 224 14.22 9.39 9.20
C ARG A 224 14.14 10.89 9.04
N LEU A 225 13.24 11.52 9.77
CA LEU A 225 13.12 12.97 9.88
C LEU A 225 12.93 13.38 11.34
N GLY A 226 13.79 14.26 11.85
CA GLY A 226 13.61 14.94 13.13
C GLY A 226 12.96 16.33 12.97
N VAL A 227 12.01 16.67 13.85
CA VAL A 227 11.34 17.98 13.87
C VAL A 227 11.14 18.51 15.30
N ASP A 228 11.06 19.84 15.43
CA ASP A 228 10.95 20.52 16.72
C ASP A 228 9.50 20.74 17.19
N SER A 229 8.51 20.56 16.31
CA SER A 229 7.11 20.90 16.57
C SER A 229 6.15 20.02 15.78
N ALA A 230 4.99 19.72 16.38
CA ALA A 230 3.92 18.94 15.75
C ALA A 230 3.22 19.67 14.59
N ASP A 231 3.37 21.00 14.50
CA ASP A 231 2.83 21.81 13.40
C ASP A 231 3.78 21.88 12.18
N ASP A 232 4.93 21.19 12.21
CA ASP A 232 5.88 21.21 11.11
C ASP A 232 5.26 20.56 9.86
N PRO A 233 5.15 21.30 8.73
CA PRO A 233 4.50 20.78 7.53
C PRO A 233 5.21 19.55 6.95
N ARG A 234 6.48 19.33 7.31
CA ARG A 234 7.24 18.16 6.87
C ARG A 234 6.71 16.86 7.46
N ILE A 235 5.97 16.89 8.58
CA ILE A 235 5.29 15.71 9.14
C ILE A 235 4.33 15.15 8.08
N GLN A 236 3.44 16.00 7.55
CA GLN A 236 2.47 15.56 6.54
C GLN A 236 3.18 15.12 5.25
N GLN A 237 4.19 15.87 4.80
CA GLN A 237 4.97 15.51 3.62
C GLN A 237 5.63 14.13 3.76
N TYR A 238 6.17 13.84 4.95
CA TYR A 238 6.85 12.58 5.23
C TYR A 238 5.88 11.42 5.26
N VAL A 239 4.77 11.53 6.00
CA VAL A 239 3.76 10.44 6.05
C VAL A 239 3.15 10.20 4.67
N ASP A 240 2.88 11.24 3.89
CA ASP A 240 2.31 11.10 2.54
C ASP A 240 3.27 10.39 1.58
N PHE A 241 4.58 10.66 1.70
CA PHE A 241 5.58 10.12 0.79
C PHE A 241 6.06 8.72 1.17
N PHE A 242 6.29 8.46 2.45
CA PHE A 242 6.92 7.22 2.92
C PHE A 242 5.95 6.10 3.25
N THR A 243 4.70 6.40 3.61
CA THR A 243 3.71 5.36 3.95
C THR A 243 3.39 4.51 2.73
N TYR A 244 3.76 3.24 2.76
CA TYR A 244 3.72 2.34 1.60
C TYR A 244 4.36 2.96 0.35
N GLY A 245 5.38 3.80 0.54
CA GLY A 245 5.93 4.68 -0.46
C GLY A 245 6.73 3.99 -1.57
N THR A 246 6.81 4.67 -2.71
CA THR A 246 7.66 4.31 -3.85
C THR A 246 8.36 5.56 -4.37
N ASP A 247 9.63 5.42 -4.76
CA ASP A 247 10.39 6.48 -5.42
C ASP A 247 9.84 6.75 -6.84
N ALA A 248 10.28 7.85 -7.46
CA ALA A 248 9.84 8.31 -8.78
C ALA A 248 10.08 7.27 -9.90
N ASP A 249 11.05 6.38 -9.75
CA ASP A 249 11.34 5.29 -10.70
C ASP A 249 10.50 4.02 -10.46
N GLY A 250 9.65 4.02 -9.43
CA GLY A 250 8.79 2.92 -9.03
C GLY A 250 9.45 1.93 -8.07
N THR A 251 10.68 2.18 -7.63
CA THR A 251 11.34 1.38 -6.58
C THR A 251 10.60 1.58 -5.26
N SER A 252 10.31 0.49 -4.53
CA SER A 252 9.70 0.62 -3.21
C SER A 252 10.69 1.16 -2.19
N LEU A 253 10.19 2.00 -1.28
CA LEU A 253 10.97 2.57 -0.18
C LEU A 253 11.07 1.64 1.03
N TYR A 254 10.45 0.45 0.96
CA TYR A 254 10.42 -0.56 2.02
C TYR A 254 10.55 -1.97 1.43
N PRO A 255 11.04 -2.98 2.19
CA PRO A 255 11.36 -4.29 1.64
C PRO A 255 10.15 -5.18 1.31
N GLU A 256 9.10 -5.18 2.13
CA GLU A 256 7.98 -6.14 2.00
C GLU A 256 6.69 -5.53 1.46
N VAL A 257 6.69 -5.25 0.15
CA VAL A 257 5.53 -4.69 -0.55
C VAL A 257 4.30 -5.60 -0.44
N GLY A 258 3.25 -5.09 0.21
CA GLY A 258 1.96 -5.76 0.37
C GLY A 258 1.83 -6.63 1.61
N ALA A 259 2.82 -6.63 2.51
CA ALA A 259 2.70 -7.23 3.83
C ALA A 259 1.63 -6.53 4.68
N SER A 260 1.11 -7.23 5.68
CA SER A 260 0.02 -6.73 6.53
C SER A 260 0.56 -5.77 7.57
N CYS A 261 -0.13 -4.63 7.77
CA CYS A 261 0.11 -3.78 8.94
C CYS A 261 -0.68 -4.19 10.19
N GLN A 262 -1.64 -5.12 10.04
CA GLN A 262 -2.58 -5.45 11.09
C GLN A 262 -1.99 -6.49 12.05
N ASN A 263 -1.89 -6.14 13.33
CA ASN A 263 -1.59 -7.05 14.44
C ASN A 263 -2.44 -6.67 15.67
N PRO A 264 -3.73 -7.03 15.71
CA PRO A 264 -4.63 -6.59 16.78
C PRO A 264 -4.23 -7.13 18.16
N ASP A 265 -3.51 -8.26 18.22
CA ASP A 265 -3.02 -8.82 19.48
C ASP A 265 -1.89 -7.98 20.06
N PHE A 266 -0.98 -7.47 19.21
CA PHE A 266 0.03 -6.49 19.62
C PHE A 266 -0.58 -5.17 20.02
N ALA A 267 -1.54 -4.65 19.24
CA ALA A 267 -2.26 -3.41 19.60
C ALA A 267 -2.94 -3.52 20.98
N ALA A 268 -3.48 -4.70 21.32
CA ALA A 268 -4.14 -4.93 22.60
C ALA A 268 -3.16 -5.12 23.77
N ASN A 269 -1.95 -5.64 23.51
CA ASN A 269 -0.96 -5.96 24.54
C ASN A 269 0.46 -5.60 24.06
N PRO A 270 0.76 -4.30 23.86
CA PRO A 270 2.05 -3.91 23.31
C PRO A 270 3.19 -4.27 24.27
N LEU A 271 4.31 -4.70 23.70
CA LEU A 271 5.52 -5.00 24.47
C LEU A 271 6.30 -3.70 24.74
N PRO A 272 6.75 -3.43 25.98
CA PRO A 272 7.63 -2.30 26.29
C PRO A 272 9.02 -2.42 25.65
N ALA A 273 9.72 -1.29 25.47
CA ALA A 273 11.05 -1.17 24.88
C ALA A 273 12.10 -2.16 25.43
N ASP A 274 12.06 -2.45 26.74
CA ASP A 274 13.02 -3.32 27.44
C ASP A 274 12.56 -4.80 27.54
N ALA A 275 11.40 -5.14 26.98
CA ALA A 275 10.85 -6.48 27.05
C ALA A 275 11.67 -7.50 26.24
N SER A 276 11.55 -8.78 26.61
CA SER A 276 11.96 -9.93 25.78
C SER A 276 10.86 -10.31 24.79
N SER A 277 11.23 -11.06 23.75
CA SER A 277 10.30 -11.37 22.65
C SER A 277 9.27 -12.36 23.16
N GLU A 278 8.02 -12.16 22.78
CA GLU A 278 6.90 -13.00 23.19
C GLU A 278 6.06 -13.31 21.94
N PRO A 279 5.52 -14.53 21.81
CA PRO A 279 4.58 -14.82 20.72
C PRO A 279 3.32 -13.96 20.81
N ILE A 280 3.15 -13.03 19.86
CA ILE A 280 2.05 -12.06 19.89
C ILE A 280 1.47 -11.80 18.49
N GLY A 281 0.27 -12.33 18.27
CA GLY A 281 -0.43 -12.21 17.00
C GLY A 281 0.24 -12.98 15.86
N ASP A 282 0.12 -12.43 14.66
CA ASP A 282 0.68 -13.01 13.44
C ASP A 282 2.20 -12.81 13.39
N SER A 283 2.88 -13.69 12.64
CA SER A 283 4.34 -13.71 12.54
C SER A 283 4.82 -14.17 11.18
N ASP A 284 5.95 -13.61 10.74
CA ASP A 284 6.68 -14.02 9.55
C ASP A 284 7.81 -15.02 9.87
N ALA A 285 7.87 -15.52 11.11
CA ALA A 285 8.71 -16.67 11.42
C ALA A 285 8.25 -17.88 10.61
N PRO A 286 9.17 -18.62 9.95
CA PRO A 286 8.80 -19.87 9.29
C PRO A 286 8.21 -20.81 10.34
N THR A 287 6.92 -21.12 10.20
CA THR A 287 6.28 -22.14 11.02
C THR A 287 6.94 -23.47 10.67
N THR A 288 7.88 -23.94 11.50
CA THR A 288 8.22 -25.35 11.44
C THR A 288 6.94 -26.09 11.83
N ASP A 289 6.34 -26.81 10.89
CA ASP A 289 5.32 -27.82 11.18
C ASP A 289 5.99 -28.87 12.09
N SER A 290 6.07 -28.57 13.39
CA SER A 290 6.44 -29.54 14.40
C SER A 290 5.28 -30.51 14.52
N ALA A 291 5.34 -31.55 13.69
CA ALA A 291 4.68 -32.80 13.97
C ALA A 291 4.95 -33.14 15.45
N ALA A 292 3.86 -33.22 16.22
CA ALA A 292 3.88 -33.64 17.61
C ALA A 292 4.75 -34.90 17.79
N PRO A 293 5.49 -35.04 18.92
CA PRO A 293 6.23 -36.26 19.17
C PRO A 293 5.25 -37.42 19.25
N SER A 294 5.28 -38.28 18.24
CA SER A 294 4.54 -39.54 18.25
C SER A 294 5.06 -40.38 19.41
N THR A 295 4.23 -40.49 20.44
CA THR A 295 4.41 -41.40 21.55
C THR A 295 4.02 -42.80 21.08
N ASP A 296 4.96 -43.53 20.51
CA ASP A 296 4.84 -44.98 20.42
C ASP A 296 6.22 -45.63 20.38
N GLY A 297 6.52 -46.45 21.39
CA GLY A 297 7.71 -47.29 21.42
C GLY A 297 8.31 -47.53 22.80
N ALA A 298 7.55 -48.13 23.71
CA ALA A 298 8.12 -48.76 24.90
C ALA A 298 8.99 -49.99 24.52
N VAL A 299 10.29 -49.89 24.84
CA VAL A 299 11.31 -50.85 25.34
C VAL A 299 11.15 -52.38 25.10
N PRO A 300 12.27 -53.14 25.01
CA PRO A 300 12.77 -53.72 26.26
C PRO A 300 14.31 -53.71 26.45
N THR A 301 14.62 -53.72 27.74
CA THR A 301 15.91 -53.82 28.43
C THR A 301 16.66 -55.13 28.19
N THR A 302 18.00 -55.10 28.19
CA THR A 302 18.87 -56.16 28.73
C THR A 302 20.20 -55.59 29.24
N ASP A 303 20.26 -55.42 30.57
CA ASP A 303 21.27 -55.82 31.57
C ASP A 303 22.80 -55.82 31.34
N ALA A 304 23.47 -55.38 32.42
CA ALA A 304 24.78 -55.72 33.01
C ALA A 304 26.11 -55.43 32.28
N ALA A 305 26.90 -54.47 32.83
CA ALA A 305 27.99 -54.76 33.78
C ALA A 305 28.95 -53.55 34.00
N GLN A 306 29.05 -53.11 35.25
CA GLN A 306 30.20 -52.42 35.86
C GLN A 306 30.79 -53.38 36.93
N PRO A 307 31.94 -53.14 37.62
CA PRO A 307 32.95 -52.06 37.52
C PRO A 307 34.42 -52.57 37.65
N SER A 308 35.41 -51.65 37.65
CA SER A 308 36.75 -51.69 38.34
C SER A 308 37.68 -50.71 37.64
N ALA A 309 38.56 -49.90 38.23
CA ALA A 309 38.90 -49.52 39.61
C ALA A 309 39.86 -48.30 39.49
N GLU A 310 39.84 -47.38 40.45
CA GLU A 310 40.96 -46.43 40.70
C GLU A 310 42.19 -47.18 41.24
N PRO A 311 43.41 -46.58 41.22
CA PRO A 311 43.82 -45.76 42.37
C PRO A 311 44.64 -44.49 42.04
N THR A 312 44.53 -43.56 42.98
CA THR A 312 45.30 -42.36 43.33
C THR A 312 46.85 -42.46 43.35
N ALA A 313 47.52 -41.34 43.00
CA ALA A 313 48.75 -40.78 43.63
C ALA A 313 48.91 -39.33 43.13
N THR A 314 48.80 -38.25 43.92
CA THR A 314 49.64 -37.67 45.00
C THR A 314 51.05 -37.18 44.58
N THR A 315 51.23 -35.85 44.71
CA THR A 315 52.40 -35.06 45.23
C THR A 315 53.26 -34.20 44.29
N THR A 316 53.32 -32.89 44.65
CA THR A 316 54.41 -31.87 44.55
C THR A 316 54.96 -31.50 43.17
N ASN A 317 55.17 -30.23 42.82
CA ASN A 317 55.61 -29.04 43.58
C ASN A 317 54.91 -27.77 43.07
#